data_AF-A0A0P7EL40-F1
#
_entry.id   AF-A0A0P7EL40-F1
#
_cell.length_a   1.000
_cell.length_b   1.000
_cell.length_c   1.000
_cell.angle_alpha   90.00
_cell.angle_beta   90.00
_cell.angle_gamma   90.00
#
_symmetry.space_group_name_H-M   'P 1'
#
loop_
_entity.id
_entity.type
_entity.pdbx_description
1 polymer ?
#
loop_
_entity_poly.entity_id
_entity_poly.type
_entity_poly.pdbx_seq_one_letter_code
_entity_poly.pdbx_strand_id
1 'polypeptide(L)'
;MLFGALLINSQKQSRSLVLLFAFQGCVCAFNLLEGLGFSSYLITPAFTLLYGPMIYFFTLSITGKQPFKTSHYAVHLIPAAISLVFTHYTQAIILLGSLSQLGYFYFAYGILKRYHKQLMHARSDAESLKLKWLIKALFIFAIIVVFDLLRMNVQPITPLDLKMHWYLLNEILLLLMFSFLLFHTIKNSFQFEPVTLPEEPEAEQTDSADEQLAQQIFSTIDNLVINESLYRQPRLSLNDLANQTGLGSKEISWAINSSTGNNFCEYINQHRVNDVKREIEQDSPQKLSLIELAFQAGFNSKSTFNAVFKKETGLTPSQFKKQTQKN
;
A
#
# COMPACT_ATOMS: atom_id res chain seq x y z
N MET A 1 -2.92 -16.30 16.28
CA MET A 1 -2.22 -15.02 16.04
C MET A 1 -0.76 -15.05 16.51
N LEU A 2 -0.46 -15.49 17.74
CA LEU A 2 0.92 -15.61 18.25
C LEU A 2 1.85 -16.47 17.36
N PHE A 3 1.36 -17.59 16.83
CA PHE A 3 2.13 -18.40 15.88
C PHE A 3 2.48 -17.65 14.58
N GLY A 4 1.54 -16.86 14.05
CA GLY A 4 1.79 -15.99 12.90
C GLY A 4 2.81 -14.88 13.21
N ALA A 5 2.80 -14.37 14.44
CA ALA A 5 3.79 -13.40 14.91
C ALA A 5 5.21 -14.01 14.97
N LEU A 6 5.34 -15.26 15.44
CA LEU A 6 6.60 -15.99 15.46
C LEU A 6 7.16 -16.27 14.05
N LEU A 7 6.29 -16.61 13.09
CA LEU A 7 6.70 -16.92 11.72
C LEU A 7 7.36 -15.75 10.99
N ILE A 8 6.97 -14.51 11.28
CA ILE A 8 7.44 -13.32 10.53
C ILE A 8 8.40 -12.46 11.35
N ASN A 9 8.74 -12.82 12.60
CA ASN A 9 9.59 -12.00 13.46
C ASN A 9 11.01 -11.74 12.89
N SER A 10 11.48 -12.59 11.97
CA SER A 10 12.78 -12.45 11.32
C SER A 10 12.84 -11.29 10.32
N GLN A 11 11.71 -10.82 9.80
CA GLN A 11 11.67 -9.72 8.83
C GLN A 11 11.50 -8.36 9.54
N LYS A 12 12.34 -7.37 9.22
CA LYS A 12 12.26 -6.04 9.88
C LYS A 12 10.94 -5.32 9.60
N GLN A 13 10.34 -5.53 8.44
CA GLN A 13 9.15 -4.80 7.97
C GLN A 13 7.83 -5.37 8.54
N SER A 14 7.84 -6.61 8.99
CA SER A 14 6.71 -7.28 9.63
C SER A 14 6.64 -7.06 11.14
N ARG A 15 7.65 -6.44 11.76
CA ARG A 15 7.67 -6.19 13.22
C ARG A 15 6.43 -5.45 13.71
N SER A 16 5.93 -4.51 12.92
CA SER A 16 4.71 -3.76 13.25
C SER A 16 3.46 -4.64 13.17
N LEU A 17 3.45 -5.66 12.31
CA LEU A 17 2.39 -6.66 12.25
C LEU A 17 2.47 -7.64 13.42
N VAL A 18 3.69 -8.04 13.82
CA VAL A 18 3.94 -8.84 15.03
C VAL A 18 3.41 -8.10 16.26
N LEU A 19 3.69 -6.80 16.38
CA LEU A 19 3.16 -5.96 17.47
C LEU A 19 1.64 -5.84 17.41
N LEU A 20 1.05 -5.67 16.23
CA LEU A 20 -0.41 -5.64 16.05
C LEU A 20 -1.05 -6.98 16.49
N PHE A 21 -0.45 -8.12 16.19
CA PHE A 21 -0.94 -9.42 16.67
C PHE A 21 -0.71 -9.66 18.15
N ALA A 22 0.42 -9.21 18.70
CA ALA A 22 0.67 -9.26 20.13
C ALA A 22 -0.36 -8.41 20.88
N PHE A 23 -0.63 -7.19 20.40
CA PHE A 23 -1.69 -6.32 20.89
C PHE A 23 -3.05 -7.02 20.86
N GLN A 24 -3.46 -7.60 19.73
CA GLN A 24 -4.72 -8.35 19.65
C GLN A 24 -4.76 -9.53 20.64
N GLY A 25 -3.64 -10.25 20.82
CA GLY A 25 -3.51 -11.30 21.82
C GLY A 25 -3.73 -10.78 23.24
N CYS A 26 -3.17 -9.61 23.57
CA CYS A 26 -3.43 -8.94 24.85
C CYS A 26 -4.91 -8.57 25.00
N VAL A 27 -5.55 -8.00 23.99
CA VAL A 27 -6.99 -7.67 24.03
C VAL A 27 -7.82 -8.92 24.35
N CYS A 28 -7.57 -10.04 23.67
CA CYS A 28 -8.28 -11.29 23.94
C CYS A 28 -8.05 -11.80 25.37
N ALA A 29 -6.82 -11.69 25.90
CA ALA A 29 -6.50 -12.11 27.26
C ALA A 29 -7.24 -11.26 28.31
N PHE A 30 -7.27 -9.94 28.16
CA PHE A 30 -8.02 -9.05 29.05
C PHE A 30 -9.53 -9.26 28.95
N ASN A 31 -10.08 -9.44 27.75
CA ASN A 31 -11.50 -9.80 27.56
C ASN A 31 -11.85 -11.08 28.33
N LEU A 32 -10.97 -12.09 28.32
CA LEU A 32 -11.17 -13.33 29.06
C LEU A 32 -11.11 -13.10 30.58
N LEU A 33 -10.12 -12.36 31.07
CA LEU A 33 -9.98 -12.05 32.50
C LEU A 33 -11.17 -11.27 33.05
N GLU A 34 -11.65 -10.28 32.30
CA GLU A 34 -12.85 -9.50 32.65
C GLU A 34 -14.11 -10.38 32.63
N GLY A 35 -14.26 -11.26 31.63
CA GLY A 35 -15.37 -12.21 31.57
C GLY A 35 -15.39 -13.22 32.72
N LEU A 36 -14.23 -13.54 33.30
CA LEU A 36 -14.09 -14.41 34.47
C LEU A 36 -14.23 -13.66 35.80
N GLY A 37 -14.40 -12.33 35.79
CA GLY A 37 -14.58 -11.52 36.99
C GLY A 37 -13.28 -11.21 37.77
N PHE A 38 -12.10 -11.35 37.15
CA PHE A 38 -10.81 -11.06 37.80
C PHE A 38 -10.51 -9.56 37.97
N SER A 39 -11.30 -8.67 37.35
CA SER A 39 -11.13 -7.22 37.45
C SER A 39 -12.43 -6.55 37.84
N SER A 40 -12.37 -5.65 38.82
CA SER A 40 -13.50 -4.77 39.19
C SER A 40 -13.74 -3.65 38.17
N TYR A 41 -12.78 -3.41 37.26
CA TYR A 41 -12.83 -2.36 36.24
C TYR A 41 -12.70 -2.95 34.83
N LEU A 42 -13.42 -2.38 33.86
CA LEU A 42 -13.29 -2.74 32.45
C LEU A 42 -12.15 -1.93 31.83
N ILE A 43 -11.04 -2.60 31.53
CA ILE A 43 -9.84 -2.06 30.87
C ILE A 43 -9.97 -2.17 29.36
N THR A 44 -10.65 -3.20 28.86
CA THR A 44 -10.81 -3.49 27.43
C THR A 44 -11.37 -2.34 26.58
N PRO A 45 -12.27 -1.45 27.09
CA PRO A 45 -12.69 -0.27 26.32
C PRO A 45 -11.53 0.65 25.95
N ALA A 46 -10.50 0.79 26.79
CA ALA A 46 -9.34 1.62 26.50
C ALA A 46 -8.55 1.13 25.26
N PHE A 47 -8.60 -0.18 24.98
CA PHE A 47 -7.94 -0.75 23.80
C PHE A 47 -8.60 -0.33 22.48
N THR A 48 -9.86 0.11 22.50
CA THR A 48 -10.51 0.66 21.29
C THR A 48 -9.77 1.88 20.73
N LEU A 49 -9.08 2.64 21.58
CA LEU A 49 -8.24 3.79 21.19
C LEU A 49 -6.89 3.38 20.60
N LEU A 50 -6.48 2.11 20.73
CA LEU A 50 -5.20 1.61 20.23
C LEU A 50 -5.29 0.98 18.84
N TYR A 51 -6.46 0.46 18.43
CA TYR A 51 -6.62 -0.16 17.11
C TYR A 51 -6.25 0.77 15.95
N GLY A 52 -6.67 2.03 16.01
CA GLY A 52 -6.37 3.05 15.00
C GLY A 52 -4.86 3.28 14.85
N PRO A 53 -4.16 3.70 15.93
CA PRO A 53 -2.71 3.85 15.95
C PRO A 53 -1.96 2.60 15.49
N MET A 54 -2.38 1.40 15.90
CA MET A 54 -1.68 0.17 15.53
C MET A 54 -1.78 -0.13 14.02
N ILE A 55 -2.94 0.07 13.41
CA ILE A 55 -3.12 -0.07 11.95
C ILE A 55 -2.35 1.02 11.18
N TYR A 56 -2.33 2.23 11.72
CA TYR A 56 -1.52 3.33 11.18
C TYR A 56 -0.02 3.02 11.22
N PHE A 57 0.51 2.50 12.34
CA PHE A 57 1.91 2.08 12.45
C PHE A 57 2.25 0.91 11.54
N PHE A 58 1.34 -0.06 11.41
CA PHE A 58 1.48 -1.14 10.44
C PHE A 58 1.58 -0.59 9.01
N THR A 59 0.74 0.37 8.65
CA THR A 59 0.76 1.02 7.33
C THR A 59 2.07 1.77 7.09
N LEU A 60 2.57 2.52 8.09
CA LEU A 60 3.87 3.19 8.04
C LEU A 60 5.04 2.20 7.84
N SER A 61 5.00 1.07 8.54
CA SER A 61 6.01 0.01 8.45
C SER A 61 6.09 -0.62 7.07
N ILE A 62 4.92 -0.91 6.49
CA ILE A 62 4.81 -1.50 5.15
C ILE A 62 5.28 -0.52 4.07
N THR A 63 5.08 0.78 4.26
CA THR A 63 5.55 1.82 3.32
C THR A 63 6.99 2.27 3.59
N GLY A 64 7.73 1.53 4.43
CA GLY A 64 9.17 1.73 4.65
C GLY A 64 9.55 2.66 5.80
N LYS A 65 8.60 3.29 6.49
CA LYS A 65 8.88 4.10 7.69
C LYS A 65 9.03 3.22 8.92
N GLN A 66 9.75 3.71 9.94
CA GLN A 66 10.05 2.95 11.16
C GLN A 66 9.46 3.66 12.39
N PRO A 67 8.13 3.58 12.63
CA PRO A 67 7.47 4.35 13.69
C PRO A 67 8.00 4.03 15.10
N PHE A 68 8.46 2.80 15.33
CA PHE A 68 8.94 2.37 16.66
C PHE A 68 10.37 2.81 16.99
N LYS A 69 11.07 3.49 16.08
CA LYS A 69 12.39 4.08 16.36
C LYS A 69 12.31 5.54 16.81
N THR A 70 11.17 6.20 16.63
CA THR A 70 11.03 7.65 16.84
C THR A 70 10.04 7.93 17.97
N SER A 71 10.52 8.59 19.03
CA SER A 71 9.76 8.84 20.27
C SER A 71 8.45 9.62 20.05
N HIS A 72 8.38 10.48 19.02
CA HIS A 72 7.16 11.22 18.69
C HIS A 72 5.94 10.31 18.44
N TYR A 73 6.12 9.11 17.89
CA TYR A 73 4.99 8.21 17.63
C TYR A 73 4.36 7.64 18.92
N ALA A 74 5.07 7.65 20.06
CA ALA A 74 4.52 7.22 21.34
C ALA A 74 3.34 8.10 21.80
N VAL A 75 3.26 9.35 21.32
CA VAL A 75 2.16 10.28 21.62
C VAL A 75 0.81 9.72 21.21
N HIS A 76 0.74 8.90 20.15
CA HIS A 76 -0.52 8.29 19.70
C HIS A 76 -1.08 7.25 20.68
N LEU A 77 -0.30 6.79 21.67
CA LEU A 77 -0.72 5.84 22.70
C LEU A 77 -1.28 6.54 23.96
N ILE A 78 -1.00 7.84 24.12
CA ILE A 78 -1.40 8.63 25.28
C ILE A 78 -2.93 8.63 25.50
N PRO A 79 -3.79 8.78 24.46
CA PRO A 79 -5.24 8.75 24.67
C PRO A 79 -5.74 7.48 25.34
N ALA A 80 -5.18 6.32 24.97
CA ALA A 80 -5.53 5.05 25.59
C ALA A 80 -5.09 4.99 27.06
N ALA A 81 -3.88 5.46 27.38
CA ALA A 81 -3.39 5.51 28.77
C ALA A 81 -4.25 6.42 29.65
N ILE A 82 -4.63 7.61 29.15
CA ILE A 82 -5.52 8.54 29.86
C ILE A 82 -6.89 7.89 30.11
N SER A 83 -7.43 7.17 29.12
CA SER A 83 -8.75 6.54 29.23
C SER A 83 -8.87 5.50 30.35
N LEU A 84 -7.74 4.94 30.83
CA LEU A 84 -7.72 4.01 31.98
C LEU A 84 -8.19 4.66 33.29
N VAL A 85 -8.06 5.98 33.43
CA VAL A 85 -8.57 6.71 34.60
C VAL A 85 -10.10 6.91 34.51
N PHE A 86 -10.65 6.83 33.30
CA PHE A 86 -12.07 7.09 33.00
C PHE A 86 -12.85 5.81 32.68
N THR A 87 -12.41 4.64 33.15
CA THR A 87 -13.00 3.32 32.85
C THR A 87 -14.49 3.21 33.20
N HIS A 88 -14.99 4.07 34.08
CA HIS A 88 -16.42 4.19 34.41
C HIS A 88 -17.27 4.74 33.24
N TYR A 89 -16.67 5.44 32.28
CA TYR A 89 -17.34 6.04 31.12
C TYR A 89 -17.19 5.17 29.85
N THR A 90 -17.49 3.88 29.97
CA THR A 90 -17.28 2.87 28.91
C THR A 90 -17.81 3.29 27.54
N GLN A 91 -19.06 3.77 27.47
CA GLN A 91 -19.67 4.16 26.19
C GLN A 91 -18.97 5.34 25.52
N ALA A 92 -18.52 6.33 26.32
CA ALA A 92 -17.79 7.49 25.80
C ALA A 92 -16.40 7.08 25.29
N ILE A 93 -15.70 6.20 26.01
CA ILE A 93 -14.39 5.69 25.58
C ILE A 93 -14.52 4.91 24.27
N ILE A 94 -15.52 4.03 24.16
CA ILE A 94 -15.76 3.26 22.93
C ILE A 94 -16.08 4.19 21.76
N LEU A 95 -16.94 5.21 21.96
CA LEU A 95 -17.26 6.18 20.91
C LEU A 95 -16.00 6.94 20.45
N LEU A 96 -15.20 7.45 21.38
CA LEU A 96 -13.94 8.13 21.08
C LEU A 96 -12.94 7.19 20.39
N GLY A 97 -12.89 5.93 20.81
CA GLY A 97 -12.10 4.87 20.19
C GLY A 97 -12.49 4.63 18.74
N SER A 98 -13.77 4.45 18.46
CA SER A 98 -14.28 4.25 17.11
C SER A 98 -14.04 5.45 16.20
N LEU A 99 -14.26 6.68 16.69
CA LEU A 99 -13.94 7.90 15.95
C LEU A 99 -12.42 8.02 15.67
N SER A 100 -11.60 7.68 16.66
CA SER A 100 -10.14 7.64 16.51
C SER A 100 -9.73 6.65 15.42
N GLN A 101 -10.27 5.43 15.43
CA GLN A 101 -10.00 4.40 14.42
C GLN A 101 -10.32 4.89 13.00
N LEU A 102 -11.50 5.49 12.79
CA LEU A 102 -11.87 6.05 11.49
C LEU A 102 -10.91 7.17 11.05
N GLY A 103 -10.50 8.04 11.96
CA GLY A 103 -9.49 9.09 11.70
C GLY A 103 -8.15 8.49 11.27
N TYR A 104 -7.65 7.47 11.98
CA TYR A 104 -6.40 6.80 11.61
C TYR A 104 -6.50 6.03 10.29
N PHE A 105 -7.66 5.45 9.95
CA PHE A 105 -7.86 4.82 8.64
C PHE A 105 -7.78 5.84 7.50
N TYR A 106 -8.33 7.05 7.71
CA TYR A 106 -8.18 8.14 6.76
C TYR A 106 -6.70 8.55 6.58
N PHE A 107 -5.95 8.73 7.67
CA PHE A 107 -4.52 9.04 7.59
C PHE A 107 -3.69 7.91 6.95
N ALA A 108 -4.01 6.65 7.27
CA ALA A 108 -3.38 5.47 6.68
C ALA A 108 -3.63 5.41 5.17
N TYR A 109 -4.86 5.68 4.71
CA TYR A 109 -5.17 5.81 3.29
C TYR A 109 -4.34 6.91 2.61
N GLY A 110 -4.18 8.07 3.26
CA GLY A 110 -3.33 9.15 2.78
C GLY A 110 -1.87 8.73 2.59
N ILE A 111 -1.31 7.96 3.53
CA ILE A 111 0.04 7.39 3.43
C ILE A 111 0.14 6.45 2.22
N LEU A 112 -0.82 5.57 2.02
CA LEU A 112 -0.82 4.63 0.90
C LEU A 112 -0.90 5.34 -0.45
N LYS A 113 -1.67 6.42 -0.54
CA LYS A 113 -1.75 7.25 -1.75
C LYS A 113 -0.41 7.92 -2.05
N ARG A 114 0.23 8.53 -1.04
CA ARG A 114 1.55 9.18 -1.18
C ARG A 114 2.64 8.17 -1.55
N TYR A 115 2.68 7.02 -0.87
CA TYR A 115 3.60 5.93 -1.17
C TYR A 115 3.48 5.46 -2.62
N HIS A 116 2.25 5.27 -3.11
CA HIS A 116 2.05 4.88 -4.49
C HIS A 116 2.48 5.98 -5.48
N LYS A 117 2.18 7.25 -5.20
CA LYS A 117 2.63 8.37 -6.03
C LYS A 117 4.16 8.38 -6.14
N GLN A 118 4.87 8.29 -5.01
CA GLN A 118 6.32 8.23 -4.98
C GLN A 118 6.89 7.04 -5.76
N LEU A 119 6.27 5.85 -5.67
CA LEU A 119 6.68 4.70 -6.46
C LEU A 119 6.58 4.97 -7.97
N MET A 120 5.53 5.64 -8.44
CA MET A 120 5.37 5.98 -9.87
C MET A 120 6.51 6.87 -10.38
N HIS A 121 7.08 7.72 -9.53
CA HIS A 121 8.26 8.50 -9.89
C HIS A 121 9.55 7.69 -9.83
N ALA A 122 9.62 6.60 -9.06
CA ALA A 122 10.88 5.89 -8.82
C ALA A 122 11.06 4.56 -9.57
N ARG A 123 9.98 3.87 -9.94
CA ARG A 123 10.03 2.49 -10.46
C ARG A 123 9.09 2.23 -11.62
N SER A 124 9.58 1.53 -12.63
CA SER A 124 8.81 1.14 -13.82
C SER A 124 7.70 0.11 -13.54
N ASP A 125 7.78 -0.60 -12.40
CA ASP A 125 6.81 -1.60 -11.96
C ASP A 125 5.89 -1.11 -10.83
N ALA A 126 5.83 0.20 -10.58
CA ALA A 126 5.04 0.80 -9.51
C ALA A 126 3.54 0.41 -9.51
N GLU A 127 2.95 0.19 -10.69
CA GLU A 127 1.58 -0.29 -10.85
C GLU A 127 1.35 -1.67 -10.19
N SER A 128 2.36 -2.55 -10.23
CA SER A 128 2.31 -3.88 -9.62
C SER A 128 2.46 -3.85 -8.09
N LEU A 129 3.08 -2.79 -7.56
CA LEU A 129 3.38 -2.62 -6.14
C LEU A 129 2.25 -1.91 -5.37
N LYS A 130 1.14 -1.57 -6.04
CA LYS A 130 -0.02 -0.94 -5.37
C LYS A 130 -0.58 -1.86 -4.28
N LEU A 131 -0.64 -1.33 -3.06
CA LEU A 131 -1.20 -2.01 -1.89
C LEU A 131 -2.75 -1.97 -1.87
N LYS A 132 -3.38 -2.33 -3.00
CA LYS A 132 -4.86 -2.36 -3.14
C LYS A 132 -5.52 -3.24 -2.10
N TRP A 133 -4.86 -4.33 -1.71
CA TRP A 133 -5.34 -5.25 -0.67
C TRP A 133 -5.47 -4.56 0.69
N LEU A 134 -4.52 -3.69 1.04
CA LEU A 134 -4.53 -2.96 2.31
C LEU A 134 -5.59 -1.84 2.30
N ILE A 135 -5.77 -1.15 1.17
CA ILE A 135 -6.87 -0.18 1.00
C ILE A 135 -8.24 -0.87 1.20
N LYS A 136 -8.43 -2.05 0.59
CA LYS A 136 -9.66 -2.84 0.79
C LYS A 136 -9.81 -3.28 2.25
N ALA A 137 -8.73 -3.71 2.91
CA ALA A 137 -8.77 -4.06 4.32
C ALA A 137 -9.20 -2.86 5.19
N LEU A 138 -8.61 -1.68 4.99
CA LEU A 138 -8.98 -0.46 5.72
C LEU A 138 -10.47 -0.11 5.56
N PHE A 139 -11.01 -0.27 4.35
CA PHE A 139 -12.43 -0.04 4.10
C PHE A 139 -13.33 -1.05 4.83
N ILE A 140 -12.97 -2.35 4.80
CA ILE A 140 -13.69 -3.40 5.52
C ILE A 140 -13.62 -3.17 7.03
N PHE A 141 -12.45 -2.80 7.56
CA PHE A 141 -12.27 -2.41 8.96
C PHE A 141 -13.19 -1.24 9.34
N ALA A 142 -13.25 -0.20 8.52
CA ALA A 142 -14.13 0.95 8.78
C ALA A 142 -15.60 0.52 8.87
N ILE A 143 -16.04 -0.38 7.99
CA ILE A 143 -17.40 -0.96 8.05
C ILE A 143 -17.61 -1.71 9.36
N ILE A 144 -16.68 -2.61 9.74
CA ILE A 144 -16.77 -3.37 10.99
C ILE A 144 -16.87 -2.43 12.20
N VAL A 145 -16.05 -1.39 12.26
CA VAL A 145 -16.06 -0.39 13.34
C VAL A 145 -17.40 0.35 13.42
N VAL A 146 -18.00 0.70 12.28
CA VAL A 146 -19.32 1.35 12.25
C VAL A 146 -20.41 0.40 12.74
N PHE A 147 -20.40 -0.87 12.28
CA PHE A 147 -21.35 -1.88 12.77
C PHE A 147 -21.16 -2.18 14.26
N ASP A 148 -19.93 -2.19 14.75
CA ASP A 148 -19.62 -2.37 16.15
C ASP A 148 -20.16 -1.21 17.00
N LEU A 149 -19.96 0.03 16.53
CA LEU A 149 -20.51 1.22 17.18
C LEU A 149 -22.05 1.16 17.27
N LEU A 150 -22.72 0.76 16.19
CA LEU A 150 -24.18 0.58 16.19
C LEU A 150 -24.60 -0.48 17.21
N ARG A 151 -23.92 -1.64 17.20
CA ARG A 151 -24.18 -2.76 18.12
C ARG A 151 -24.04 -2.32 19.59
N MET A 152 -23.01 -1.56 19.92
CA MET A 152 -22.77 -1.08 21.29
C MET A 152 -23.88 -0.14 21.79
N ASN A 153 -24.45 0.68 20.92
CA ASN A 153 -25.53 1.59 21.30
C ASN A 153 -26.88 0.88 21.50
N VAL A 154 -27.13 -0.22 20.77
CA VAL A 154 -28.36 -1.02 20.94
C VAL A 154 -28.25 -2.10 22.02
N GLN A 155 -27.05 -2.32 22.57
CA GLN A 155 -26.78 -3.35 23.56
C GLN A 155 -27.72 -3.34 24.78
N PRO A 156 -28.12 -2.19 25.37
CA PRO A 156 -29.01 -2.18 26.55
C PRO A 156 -30.36 -2.87 26.31
N ILE A 157 -30.89 -2.78 25.10
CA ILE A 157 -32.21 -3.32 24.71
C ILE A 157 -32.12 -4.67 23.98
N THR A 158 -30.91 -5.20 23.76
CA THR A 158 -30.69 -6.43 23.00
C THR A 158 -30.78 -7.68 23.90
N PRO A 159 -31.52 -8.74 23.52
CA PRO A 159 -31.55 -10.01 24.25
C PRO A 159 -30.17 -10.66 24.39
N LEU A 160 -29.95 -11.44 25.46
CA LEU A 160 -28.66 -12.05 25.76
C LEU A 160 -28.16 -12.97 24.64
N ASP A 161 -29.02 -13.84 24.09
CA ASP A 161 -28.63 -14.75 23.02
C ASP A 161 -28.12 -14.00 21.79
N LEU A 162 -28.82 -12.93 21.40
CA LEU A 162 -28.43 -12.12 20.25
C LEU A 162 -27.11 -11.37 20.49
N LYS A 163 -26.85 -10.91 21.73
CA LYS A 163 -25.55 -10.32 22.12
C LYS A 163 -24.41 -11.33 21.93
N MET A 164 -24.59 -12.58 22.35
CA MET A 164 -23.57 -13.61 22.26
C MET A 164 -23.25 -13.97 20.80
N HIS A 165 -24.27 -14.13 19.96
CA HIS A 165 -24.07 -14.38 18.52
C HIS A 165 -23.36 -13.22 17.84
N TRP A 166 -23.71 -11.98 18.16
CA TRP A 166 -23.04 -10.81 17.60
C TRP A 166 -21.58 -10.72 18.05
N TYR A 167 -21.30 -10.94 19.33
CA TYR A 167 -19.94 -10.95 19.86
C TYR A 167 -19.08 -12.00 19.15
N LEU A 168 -19.60 -13.22 19.01
CA LEU A 168 -18.92 -14.29 18.28
C LEU A 168 -18.66 -13.91 16.81
N LEU A 169 -19.66 -13.33 16.13
CA LEU A 169 -19.51 -12.86 14.75
C LEU A 169 -18.39 -11.81 14.63
N ASN A 170 -18.34 -10.86 15.56
CA ASN A 170 -17.29 -9.83 15.59
C ASN A 170 -15.88 -10.44 15.74
N GLU A 171 -15.71 -11.39 16.67
CA GLU A 171 -14.43 -12.07 16.87
C GLU A 171 -14.01 -12.89 15.63
N ILE A 172 -14.96 -13.57 14.97
CA ILE A 172 -14.69 -14.30 13.73
C ILE A 172 -14.27 -13.32 12.61
N LEU A 173 -14.96 -12.20 12.45
CA LEU A 173 -14.63 -11.18 11.44
C LEU A 173 -13.23 -10.59 11.67
N LEU A 174 -12.90 -10.25 12.92
CA LEU A 174 -11.56 -9.77 13.29
C LEU A 174 -10.50 -10.84 13.01
N LEU A 175 -10.74 -12.10 13.38
CA LEU A 175 -9.81 -13.20 13.12
C LEU A 175 -9.55 -13.38 11.62
N LEU A 176 -10.59 -13.41 10.79
CA LEU A 176 -10.48 -13.56 9.34
C LEU A 176 -9.69 -12.41 8.72
N MET A 177 -9.95 -11.19 9.19
CA MET A 177 -9.29 -9.99 8.70
C MET A 177 -7.82 -9.91 9.13
N PHE A 178 -7.47 -10.25 10.37
CA PHE A 178 -6.06 -10.37 10.79
C PHE A 178 -5.33 -11.49 10.02
N SER A 179 -6.02 -12.60 9.75
CA SER A 179 -5.48 -13.67 8.91
C SER A 179 -5.27 -13.22 7.46
N PHE A 180 -6.16 -12.39 6.92
CA PHE A 180 -6.00 -11.74 5.62
C PHE A 180 -4.78 -10.81 5.58
N LEU A 181 -4.59 -9.97 6.61
CA LEU A 181 -3.40 -9.11 6.73
C LEU A 181 -2.11 -9.94 6.79
N LEU A 182 -2.12 -11.02 7.59
CA LEU A 182 -1.00 -11.97 7.71
C LEU A 182 -0.62 -12.55 6.34
N PHE A 183 -1.60 -13.15 5.67
CA PHE A 183 -1.42 -13.81 4.37
C PHE A 183 -0.85 -12.85 3.33
N HIS A 184 -1.44 -11.66 3.19
CA HIS A 184 -1.00 -10.67 2.21
C HIS A 184 0.37 -10.07 2.55
N THR A 185 0.72 -9.93 3.83
CA THR A 185 2.04 -9.44 4.23
C THR A 185 3.12 -10.46 3.90
N ILE A 186 2.90 -11.75 4.21
CA ILE A 186 3.83 -12.82 3.86
C ILE A 186 4.01 -12.91 2.34
N LYS A 187 2.90 -12.93 1.60
CA LYS A 187 2.92 -13.05 0.13
C LYS A 187 3.67 -11.90 -0.55
N ASN A 188 3.55 -10.68 -0.02
CA ASN A 188 4.19 -9.50 -0.61
C ASN A 188 5.53 -9.14 0.07
N SER A 189 6.00 -9.94 1.04
CA SER A 189 7.20 -9.64 1.83
C SER A 189 8.47 -9.36 0.99
N PHE A 190 8.61 -10.05 -0.15
CA PHE A 190 9.73 -9.87 -1.09
C PHE A 190 9.66 -8.59 -1.93
N GLN A 191 8.53 -7.88 -1.97
CA GLN A 191 8.33 -6.69 -2.80
C GLN A 191 8.65 -5.38 -2.07
N PHE A 192 8.88 -5.44 -0.75
CA PHE A 192 9.08 -4.28 0.12
C PHE A 192 10.55 -3.87 0.24
N GLU A 193 11.35 -4.04 -0.80
CA GLU A 193 12.71 -3.48 -0.78
C GLU A 193 12.63 -1.97 -0.54
N PRO A 194 13.40 -1.41 0.43
CA PRO A 194 13.38 0.01 0.71
C PRO A 194 13.96 0.76 -0.49
N VAL A 195 13.07 1.25 -1.35
CA VAL A 195 13.44 2.18 -2.40
C VAL A 195 13.64 3.53 -1.73
N THR A 196 14.77 4.17 -1.95
CA THR A 196 14.95 5.59 -1.64
C THR A 196 14.00 6.36 -2.56
N LEU A 197 12.80 6.61 -2.05
CA LEU A 197 11.77 7.32 -2.80
C LEU A 197 12.19 8.79 -2.89
N PRO A 198 12.26 9.38 -4.10
CA PRO A 198 12.44 10.81 -4.24
C PRO A 198 11.35 11.52 -3.43
N GLU A 199 11.72 12.58 -2.72
CA GLU A 199 10.74 13.54 -2.25
C GLU A 199 9.98 14.08 -3.46
N GLU A 200 8.69 14.34 -3.27
CA GLU A 200 7.83 14.89 -4.31
C GLU A 200 8.50 16.19 -4.81
N PRO A 201 8.75 16.34 -6.12
CA PRO A 201 9.30 17.60 -6.63
C PRO A 201 8.32 18.70 -6.24
N GLU A 202 8.79 19.68 -5.48
CA GLU A 202 8.03 20.91 -5.29
C GLU A 202 7.83 21.52 -6.68
N ALA A 203 6.58 21.92 -6.96
CA ALA A 203 6.25 22.58 -8.21
C ALA A 203 6.83 24.00 -8.17
N GLU A 204 8.13 24.11 -8.41
CA GLU A 204 8.79 25.39 -8.64
C GLU A 204 8.40 25.89 -10.04
N GLN A 205 8.21 27.20 -10.15
CA GLN A 205 8.02 27.87 -11.43
C GLN A 205 9.32 27.72 -12.21
N THR A 206 9.32 26.85 -13.23
CA THR A 206 10.48 26.66 -14.12
C THR A 206 10.63 27.86 -15.03
N ASP A 207 11.79 28.51 -14.97
CA ASP A 207 12.19 29.52 -15.95
C ASP A 207 12.52 28.86 -17.30
N SER A 208 12.55 29.63 -18.37
CA SER A 208 12.86 29.11 -19.72
C SER A 208 14.25 28.47 -19.83
N ALA A 209 15.19 28.85 -18.97
CA ALA A 209 16.51 28.22 -18.86
C ALA A 209 16.44 26.81 -18.25
N ASP A 210 15.51 26.58 -17.31
CA ASP A 210 15.32 25.29 -16.66
C ASP A 210 14.65 24.28 -17.60
N GLU A 211 13.75 24.74 -18.46
CA GLU A 211 13.13 23.90 -19.50
C GLU A 211 14.16 23.38 -20.50
N GLN A 212 15.09 24.22 -20.94
CA GLN A 212 16.16 23.81 -21.86
C GLN A 212 17.10 22.79 -21.23
N LEU A 213 17.49 23.02 -19.97
CA LEU A 213 18.32 22.07 -19.22
C LEU A 213 17.60 20.73 -19.00
N ALA A 214 16.32 20.76 -18.63
CA ALA A 214 15.50 19.57 -18.47
C ALA A 214 15.45 18.76 -19.78
N GLN A 215 15.24 19.44 -20.91
CA GLN A 215 15.18 18.79 -22.21
C GLN A 215 16.53 18.17 -22.62
N GLN A 216 17.66 18.83 -22.33
CA GLN A 216 19.00 18.28 -22.60
C GLN A 216 19.29 17.02 -21.78
N ILE A 217 18.98 17.07 -20.48
CA ILE A 217 19.14 15.92 -19.59
C ILE A 217 18.21 14.78 -20.03
N PHE A 218 16.95 15.10 -20.33
CA PHE A 218 15.99 14.12 -20.82
C PHE A 218 16.44 13.46 -22.12
N SER A 219 16.90 14.22 -23.11
CA SER A 219 17.40 13.65 -24.37
C SER A 219 18.60 12.72 -24.15
N THR A 220 19.48 13.02 -23.18
CA THR A 220 20.58 12.12 -22.81
C THR A 220 20.05 10.81 -22.21
N ILE A 221 19.10 10.90 -21.29
CA ILE A 221 18.44 9.74 -20.66
C ILE A 221 17.68 8.90 -21.70
N ASP A 222 16.90 9.54 -22.58
CA ASP A 222 16.06 8.85 -23.56
C ASP A 222 16.89 8.11 -24.60
N ASN A 223 17.98 8.72 -25.07
CA ASN A 223 18.94 8.04 -25.93
C ASN A 223 19.54 6.80 -25.27
N LEU A 224 19.92 6.88 -23.99
CA LEU A 224 20.45 5.73 -23.25
C LEU A 224 19.38 4.62 -23.12
N VAL A 225 18.17 4.99 -22.69
CA VAL A 225 17.05 4.05 -22.48
C VAL A 225 16.67 3.33 -23.77
N ILE A 226 16.65 4.04 -24.91
CA ILE A 226 16.29 3.48 -26.21
C ILE A 226 17.43 2.61 -26.76
N ASN A 227 18.66 3.14 -26.82
CA ASN A 227 19.79 2.46 -27.47
C ASN A 227 20.18 1.17 -26.74
N GLU A 228 20.15 1.18 -25.41
CA GLU A 228 20.44 -0.02 -24.60
C GLU A 228 19.20 -0.86 -24.31
N SER A 229 18.03 -0.46 -24.82
CA SER A 229 16.75 -1.11 -24.56
C SER A 229 16.46 -1.31 -23.06
N LEU A 230 16.87 -0.36 -22.20
CA LEU A 230 16.71 -0.44 -20.75
C LEU A 230 15.25 -0.58 -20.33
N TYR A 231 14.31 -0.08 -21.13
CA TYR A 231 12.89 -0.27 -20.90
C TYR A 231 12.49 -1.75 -20.85
N ARG A 232 13.22 -2.66 -21.51
CA ARG A 232 13.01 -4.12 -21.43
C ARG A 232 13.49 -4.73 -20.11
N GLN A 233 14.32 -4.02 -19.33
CA GLN A 233 14.76 -4.49 -18.01
C GLN A 233 13.56 -4.54 -17.05
N PRO A 234 13.24 -5.72 -16.47
CA PRO A 234 12.19 -5.83 -15.47
C PRO A 234 12.57 -5.03 -14.23
N ARG A 235 11.58 -4.35 -13.63
CA ARG A 235 11.73 -3.57 -12.39
C ARG A 235 12.78 -2.45 -12.44
N LEU A 236 13.11 -1.95 -13.63
CA LEU A 236 13.98 -0.77 -13.81
C LEU A 236 13.52 0.37 -12.89
N SER A 237 14.46 0.94 -12.15
CA SER A 237 14.28 2.03 -11.19
C SER A 237 15.10 3.27 -11.58
N LEU A 238 14.75 4.42 -11.01
CA LEU A 238 15.56 5.63 -11.17
C LEU A 238 16.99 5.45 -10.65
N ASN A 239 17.18 4.66 -9.60
CA ASN A 239 18.52 4.41 -9.05
C ASN A 239 19.38 3.62 -10.05
N ASP A 240 18.78 2.73 -10.85
CA ASP A 240 19.50 2.02 -11.90
C ASP A 240 20.00 3.01 -12.97
N LEU A 241 19.14 3.95 -13.38
CA LEU A 241 19.54 5.00 -14.33
C LEU A 241 20.55 5.98 -13.73
N ALA A 242 20.41 6.35 -12.46
CA ALA A 242 21.37 7.21 -11.76
C ALA A 242 22.76 6.57 -11.74
N ASN A 243 22.84 5.27 -11.45
CA ASN A 243 24.11 4.54 -11.46
C ASN A 243 24.74 4.44 -12.86
N GLN A 244 23.95 4.36 -13.93
CA GLN A 244 24.47 4.29 -15.30
C GLN A 244 24.85 5.66 -15.88
N THR A 245 24.09 6.71 -15.54
CA THR A 245 24.29 8.06 -16.07
C THR A 245 25.23 8.92 -15.23
N GLY A 246 25.40 8.57 -13.94
CA GLY A 246 26.07 9.42 -12.95
C GLY A 246 25.21 10.60 -12.44
N LEU A 247 23.98 10.75 -12.92
CA LEU A 247 23.05 11.80 -12.50
C LEU A 247 22.31 11.44 -11.22
N GLY A 248 21.80 12.44 -10.51
CA GLY A 248 20.97 12.21 -9.33
C GLY A 248 19.56 11.71 -9.69
N SER A 249 18.99 10.78 -8.91
CA SER A 249 17.62 10.27 -9.14
C SER A 249 16.57 11.39 -9.14
N LYS A 250 16.76 12.45 -8.34
CA LYS A 250 15.87 13.64 -8.34
C LYS A 250 15.94 14.39 -9.68
N GLU A 251 17.14 14.59 -10.23
CA GLU A 251 17.36 15.28 -11.50
C GLU A 251 16.75 14.49 -12.68
N ILE A 252 16.94 13.17 -12.69
CA ILE A 252 16.34 12.28 -13.71
C ILE A 252 14.81 12.35 -13.65
N SER A 253 14.22 12.27 -12.44
CA SER A 253 12.77 12.37 -12.28
C SER A 253 12.24 13.72 -12.74
N TRP A 254 12.94 14.81 -12.42
CA TRP A 254 12.58 16.16 -12.83
C TRP A 254 12.65 16.30 -14.36
N ALA A 255 13.77 15.92 -14.98
CA ALA A 255 13.96 16.03 -16.43
C ALA A 255 12.89 15.26 -17.22
N ILE A 256 12.55 14.03 -16.81
CA ILE A 256 11.47 13.24 -17.42
C ILE A 256 10.13 13.95 -17.26
N ASN A 257 9.81 14.43 -16.06
CA ASN A 257 8.50 15.03 -15.80
C ASN A 257 8.32 16.35 -16.54
N SER A 258 9.32 17.22 -16.50
CA SER A 258 9.30 18.52 -17.18
C SER A 258 9.24 18.37 -18.70
N SER A 259 9.96 17.40 -19.27
CA SER A 259 10.05 17.25 -20.74
C SER A 259 8.90 16.47 -21.36
N THR A 260 8.27 15.55 -20.61
CA THR A 260 7.23 14.64 -21.17
C THR A 260 5.85 14.80 -20.53
N GLY A 261 5.74 15.47 -19.38
CA GLY A 261 4.55 15.47 -18.54
C GLY A 261 4.25 14.14 -17.83
N ASN A 262 5.02 13.08 -18.11
CA ASN A 262 4.83 11.76 -17.52
C ASN A 262 5.69 11.58 -16.27
N ASN A 263 5.30 10.67 -15.37
CA ASN A 263 6.24 10.16 -14.37
C ASN A 263 7.14 9.06 -14.96
N PHE A 264 8.22 8.70 -14.26
CA PHE A 264 9.18 7.67 -14.69
C PHE A 264 8.51 6.34 -15.07
N CYS A 265 7.55 5.88 -14.27
CA CYS A 265 6.83 4.63 -14.53
C CYS A 265 6.06 4.70 -15.85
N GLU A 266 5.35 5.80 -16.10
CA GLU A 266 4.60 6.03 -17.34
C GLU A 266 5.54 6.14 -18.55
N TYR A 267 6.61 6.90 -18.42
CA TYR A 267 7.64 7.05 -19.46
C TYR A 267 8.20 5.70 -19.91
N ILE A 268 8.69 4.86 -18.98
CA ILE A 268 9.21 3.54 -19.32
C ILE A 268 8.12 2.65 -19.92
N ASN A 269 6.93 2.65 -19.34
CA ASN A 269 5.84 1.80 -19.80
C ASN A 269 5.31 2.20 -21.18
N GLN A 270 5.38 3.47 -21.59
CA GLN A 270 5.10 3.90 -22.96
C GLN A 270 6.04 3.22 -23.96
N HIS A 271 7.35 3.23 -23.67
CA HIS A 271 8.33 2.50 -24.48
C HIS A 271 8.05 1.00 -24.55
N ARG A 272 7.69 0.37 -23.42
CA ARG A 272 7.30 -1.05 -23.39
C ARG A 272 6.05 -1.34 -24.23
N VAL A 273 5.02 -0.49 -24.17
CA VAL A 273 3.79 -0.67 -24.97
C VAL A 273 4.10 -0.51 -26.46
N ASN A 274 4.91 0.48 -26.83
CA ASN A 274 5.31 0.70 -28.21
C ASN A 274 6.12 -0.47 -28.77
N ASP A 275 7.00 -1.05 -27.96
CA ASP A 275 7.73 -2.28 -28.30
C ASP A 275 6.76 -3.44 -28.57
N VAL A 276 5.81 -3.71 -27.66
CA VAL A 276 4.80 -4.76 -27.85
C VAL A 276 3.93 -4.51 -29.08
N LYS A 277 3.54 -3.25 -29.36
CA LYS A 277 2.77 -2.91 -30.58
C LYS A 277 3.56 -3.25 -31.84
N ARG A 278 4.83 -2.84 -31.89
CA ARG A 278 5.73 -3.13 -33.01
C ARG A 278 5.88 -4.63 -33.22
N GLU A 279 6.10 -5.39 -32.16
CA GLU A 279 6.18 -6.85 -32.23
C GLU A 279 4.87 -7.47 -32.71
N ILE A 280 3.70 -6.98 -32.28
CA ILE A 280 2.40 -7.46 -32.77
C ILE A 280 2.20 -7.19 -34.28
N GLU A 281 2.72 -6.06 -34.79
CA GLU A 281 2.62 -5.66 -36.19
C GLU A 281 3.64 -6.39 -37.08
N GLN A 282 4.82 -6.73 -36.54
CA GLN A 282 5.89 -7.43 -37.25
C GLN A 282 5.76 -8.96 -37.18
N ASP A 283 5.14 -9.51 -36.12
CA ASP A 283 5.04 -10.95 -35.90
C ASP A 283 4.06 -11.60 -36.89
N SER A 284 4.63 -12.37 -37.81
CA SER A 284 3.88 -13.30 -38.66
C SER A 284 3.24 -14.39 -37.77
N PRO A 285 2.04 -14.91 -38.08
CA PRO A 285 0.98 -15.17 -37.09
C PRO A 285 1.17 -16.19 -35.94
N GLN A 286 2.35 -16.71 -35.59
CA GLN A 286 2.43 -17.96 -34.80
C GLN A 286 3.49 -18.13 -33.71
N LYS A 287 4.44 -17.22 -33.43
CA LYS A 287 5.54 -17.59 -32.50
C LYS A 287 5.37 -17.19 -31.04
N LEU A 288 4.79 -16.04 -30.71
CA LEU A 288 4.70 -15.60 -29.30
C LEU A 288 3.28 -15.21 -28.87
N SER A 289 2.92 -15.64 -27.67
CA SER A 289 1.72 -15.20 -26.98
C SER A 289 1.87 -13.75 -26.51
N LEU A 290 0.75 -13.03 -26.36
CA LEU A 290 0.74 -11.64 -25.90
C LEU A 290 1.42 -11.46 -24.53
N ILE A 291 1.40 -12.49 -23.69
CA ILE A 291 2.03 -12.44 -22.38
C ILE A 291 3.56 -12.62 -22.48
N GLU A 292 4.03 -13.43 -23.41
CA GLU A 292 5.47 -13.58 -23.68
C GLU A 292 6.04 -12.28 -24.25
N LEU A 293 5.34 -11.64 -25.20
CA LEU A 293 5.70 -10.32 -25.71
C LEU A 293 5.76 -9.28 -24.58
N ALA A 294 4.78 -9.29 -23.68
CA ALA A 294 4.78 -8.39 -22.53
C ALA A 294 5.98 -8.63 -21.60
N PHE A 295 6.34 -9.88 -21.32
CA PHE A 295 7.48 -10.20 -20.48
C PHE A 295 8.82 -9.84 -21.15
N GLN A 296 8.95 -10.04 -22.47
CA GLN A 296 10.12 -9.61 -23.24
C GLN A 296 10.26 -8.08 -23.26
N ALA A 297 9.15 -7.35 -23.30
CA ALA A 297 9.13 -5.90 -23.17
C ALA A 297 9.39 -5.42 -21.73
N GLY A 298 9.63 -6.31 -20.75
CA GLY A 298 10.01 -5.93 -19.38
C GLY A 298 8.85 -5.75 -18.39
N PHE A 299 7.61 -6.06 -18.77
CA PHE A 299 6.52 -6.11 -17.79
C PHE A 299 6.76 -7.25 -16.79
N ASN A 300 6.37 -7.05 -15.52
CA ASN A 300 6.55 -8.07 -14.47
C ASN A 300 5.28 -8.87 -14.17
N SER A 301 4.14 -8.50 -14.76
CA SER A 301 2.86 -9.17 -14.52
C SER A 301 1.86 -8.90 -15.66
N LYS A 302 1.02 -9.90 -15.94
CA LYS A 302 -0.08 -9.81 -16.91
C LYS A 302 -1.06 -8.69 -16.58
N SER A 303 -1.36 -8.51 -15.30
CA SER A 303 -2.30 -7.49 -14.83
C SER A 303 -1.81 -6.09 -15.12
N THR A 304 -0.52 -5.82 -14.88
CA THR A 304 0.08 -4.51 -15.16
C THR A 304 0.13 -4.26 -16.65
N PHE A 305 0.60 -5.24 -17.43
CA PHE A 305 0.61 -5.14 -18.89
C PHE A 305 -0.77 -4.79 -19.46
N ASN A 306 -1.81 -5.56 -19.10
CA ASN A 306 -3.16 -5.31 -19.60
C ASN A 306 -3.69 -3.92 -19.22
N ALA A 307 -3.42 -3.47 -17.99
CA ALA A 307 -3.88 -2.18 -17.49
C ALA A 307 -3.18 -1.02 -18.22
N VAL A 308 -1.85 -1.10 -18.32
CA VAL A 308 -1.03 -0.09 -19.01
C VAL A 308 -1.35 -0.06 -20.51
N PHE A 309 -1.37 -1.22 -21.18
CA PHE A 309 -1.66 -1.27 -22.62
C PHE A 309 -3.03 -0.68 -22.94
N LYS A 310 -4.06 -0.99 -22.13
CA LYS A 310 -5.39 -0.40 -22.30
C LYS A 310 -5.41 1.10 -22.01
N LYS A 311 -4.64 1.58 -21.03
CA LYS A 311 -4.52 3.00 -20.72
C LYS A 311 -3.91 3.77 -21.90
N GLU A 312 -2.82 3.27 -22.46
CA GLU A 312 -2.07 3.94 -23.53
C GLU A 312 -2.75 3.82 -24.90
N THR A 313 -3.42 2.69 -25.21
CA THR A 313 -3.99 2.44 -26.54
C THR A 313 -5.51 2.54 -26.63
N GLY A 314 -6.21 2.62 -25.49
CA GLY A 314 -7.68 2.51 -25.40
C GLY A 314 -8.23 1.10 -25.62
N LEU A 315 -7.41 0.14 -26.07
CA LEU A 315 -7.81 -1.23 -26.40
C LEU A 315 -7.11 -2.26 -25.50
N THR A 316 -7.75 -3.41 -25.28
CA THR A 316 -7.01 -4.54 -24.68
C THR A 316 -5.99 -5.10 -25.67
N PRO A 317 -4.89 -5.71 -25.21
CA PRO A 317 -3.88 -6.31 -26.09
C PRO A 317 -4.48 -7.29 -27.12
N SER A 318 -5.46 -8.10 -26.70
CA SER A 318 -6.18 -9.03 -27.58
C SER A 318 -7.04 -8.32 -28.63
N GLN A 319 -7.67 -7.20 -28.28
CA GLN A 319 -8.43 -6.39 -29.25
C GLN A 319 -7.48 -5.76 -30.27
N PHE A 320 -6.36 -5.20 -29.82
CA PHE A 320 -5.35 -4.60 -30.69
C PHE A 320 -4.78 -5.63 -31.68
N LYS A 321 -4.34 -6.81 -31.21
CA LYS A 321 -3.84 -7.89 -32.08
C LYS A 321 -4.88 -8.36 -33.08
N LYS A 322 -6.16 -8.46 -32.68
CA LYS A 322 -7.24 -8.84 -33.60
C LYS A 322 -7.51 -7.76 -34.66
N GLN A 323 -7.29 -6.49 -34.33
CA GLN A 323 -7.46 -5.38 -35.25
C GLN A 323 -6.31 -5.30 -36.26
N THR A 324 -5.06 -5.50 -35.82
CA THR A 324 -3.90 -5.50 -36.72
C THR A 324 -3.88 -6.70 -37.66
N GLN A 325 -4.39 -7.86 -37.23
CA GLN A 325 -4.50 -9.05 -38.10
C GLN A 325 -5.65 -9.00 -39.12
N LYS A 326 -6.54 -8.00 -39.03
CA LYS A 326 -7.66 -7.82 -39.98
C LYS A 326 -7.35 -6.82 -41.10
N ASN A 327 -6.29 -6.03 -40.93
CA ASN A 327 -5.80 -5.06 -41.90
C ASN A 327 -4.60 -5.65 -42.65
#